data_AF-A0A964HC20-F1
#
_entry.id   AF-A0A964HC20-F1
#
_cell.length_a   1.000
_cell.length_b   1.000
_cell.length_c   1.000
_cell.angle_alpha   90.00
_cell.angle_beta   90.00
_cell.angle_gamma   90.00
#
_symmetry.space_group_name_H-M   'P 1'
#
loop_
_entity.id
_entity.type
_entity.pdbx_description
1 polymer ?
#
loop_
_entity_poly.entity_id
_entity_poly.type
_entity_poly.pdbx_seq_one_letter_code
_entity_poly.pdbx_strand_id
1 'polypeptide(L)'
;GSGYSSLKLLSEVQPDFLKFDVSLISGIDRNLLKLELVRTLVTLARSIGARVIAEGIESHSEFETVRDLGVPLGQGYYLARPEVCPA
;
A
#
# COMPACT_ATOMS: atom_id res chain seq x y z
N GLY A 1 -2.90 2.11 18.81
CA GLY A 1 -2.25 3.40 19.08
C GLY A 1 -1.24 3.63 17.99
N SER A 2 -1.57 4.41 16.97
CA SER A 2 -1.22 3.92 15.62
C SER A 2 -0.69 4.96 14.61
N GLY A 3 -0.45 6.22 15.00
CA GLY A 3 0.05 7.25 14.07
C GLY A 3 1.42 7.84 14.43
N TYR A 4 1.59 8.30 15.68
CA TYR A 4 2.84 8.95 16.10
C TYR A 4 4.02 7.98 16.23
N SER A 5 3.74 6.74 16.65
CA SER A 5 4.79 5.71 16.78
C SER A 5 5.27 5.20 15.43
N SER A 6 4.43 5.19 14.39
CA SER A 6 4.78 4.66 13.07
C SER A 6 5.71 5.60 12.30
N LEU A 7 5.45 6.91 12.26
CA LEU A 7 6.36 7.85 11.59
C LEU A 7 7.72 7.96 12.30
N LYS A 8 7.74 7.93 13.64
CA LYS A 8 8.99 7.88 14.40
C LYS A 8 9.77 6.60 14.10
N LEU A 9 9.10 5.45 14.10
CA LEU A 9 9.71 4.17 13.75
C LEU A 9 10.26 4.16 12.31
N LEU A 10 9.57 4.79 11.36
CA LEU A 10 10.07 4.94 9.98
C LEU A 10 11.40 5.68 9.94
N SER A 11 11.56 6.74 10.74
CA SER A 11 12.82 7.49 10.81
C SER A 11 13.96 6.70 11.47
N GLU A 12 13.63 5.80 12.39
CA GLU A 12 14.62 5.00 13.13
C GLU A 12 15.05 3.75 12.35
N VAL A 13 14.13 3.11 11.63
CA VAL A 13 14.34 1.79 11.00
C VAL A 13 14.73 1.88 9.53
N GLN A 14 14.35 2.95 8.82
CA GLN A 14 14.64 3.15 7.37
C GLN A 14 14.37 1.88 6.53
N PRO A 15 13.12 1.39 6.51
CA PRO A 15 12.83 0.10 5.90
C PRO A 15 12.93 0.15 4.37
N ASP A 16 13.37 -0.95 3.76
CA ASP A 16 13.34 -1.14 2.31
C ASP A 16 11.91 -1.23 1.75
N PHE A 17 10.95 -1.65 2.59
CA PHE A 17 9.56 -1.88 2.19
C PHE A 17 8.55 -1.33 3.19
N LEU A 18 7.49 -0.73 2.66
CA LEU A 18 6.30 -0.34 3.40
C LEU A 18 5.10 -1.14 2.91
N LYS A 19 4.41 -1.79 3.84
CA LYS A 19 3.20 -2.57 3.55
C LYS A 19 1.99 -1.74 3.92
N PHE A 20 1.12 -1.48 2.94
CA PHE A 20 -0.15 -0.80 3.13
C PHE A 20 -1.23 -1.86 3.22
N ASP A 21 -1.77 -2.03 4.41
CA ASP A 21 -2.71 -3.11 4.70
C ASP A 21 -4.09 -2.90 4.05
N VAL A 22 -4.92 -3.95 4.11
CA VAL A 22 -6.28 -4.01 3.58
C VAL A 22 -7.13 -2.81 4.01
N SER A 23 -6.98 -2.30 5.25
CA SER A 23 -7.80 -1.19 5.74
C SER A 23 -7.51 0.12 5.00
N LEU A 24 -6.27 0.30 4.52
CA LEU A 24 -5.85 1.44 3.75
C LEU A 24 -6.19 1.30 2.26
N ILE A 25 -6.11 0.09 1.71
CA ILE A 25 -6.33 -0.19 0.27
C ILE A 25 -7.80 -0.42 -0.08
N SER A 26 -8.57 -1.10 0.79
CA SER A 26 -9.96 -1.47 0.48
C SER A 26 -10.83 -0.23 0.25
N GLY A 27 -11.48 -0.17 -0.91
CA GLY A 27 -12.34 0.93 -1.34
C GLY A 27 -11.62 2.25 -1.62
N ILE A 28 -10.30 2.22 -1.85
CA ILE A 28 -9.50 3.42 -2.18
C ILE A 28 -10.00 4.14 -3.43
N ASP A 29 -10.55 3.40 -4.40
CA ASP A 29 -11.13 3.90 -5.65
C ASP A 29 -12.37 4.79 -5.43
N ARG A 30 -13.04 4.67 -4.27
CA ARG A 30 -14.30 5.36 -3.94
C ARG A 30 -14.19 6.32 -2.77
N ASN A 31 -13.00 6.45 -2.18
CA ASN A 31 -12.78 7.26 -1.00
C ASN A 31 -11.63 8.24 -1.21
N LEU A 32 -11.99 9.50 -1.48
CA LEU A 32 -11.04 10.58 -1.73
C LEU A 32 -10.04 10.78 -0.58
N LEU A 33 -10.47 10.62 0.68
CA LEU A 33 -9.58 10.76 1.82
C LEU A 33 -8.54 9.64 1.87
N LYS A 34 -8.93 8.39 1.60
CA LYS A 34 -7.99 7.28 1.49
C LYS A 34 -7.03 7.47 0.32
N LEU A 35 -7.55 7.88 -0.84
CA LEU A 35 -6.75 8.15 -2.04
C LEU A 35 -5.62 9.15 -1.74
N GLU A 36 -5.96 10.29 -1.14
CA GLU A 36 -4.98 11.34 -0.85
C GLU A 36 -4.03 10.97 0.30
N LEU A 37 -4.50 10.20 1.29
CA LEU A 37 -3.64 9.64 2.32
C LEU A 37 -2.59 8.70 1.72
N VAL A 38 -3.01 7.74 0.88
CA VAL A 38 -2.10 6.80 0.23
C VAL A 38 -1.15 7.54 -0.71
N ARG A 39 -1.63 8.51 -1.49
CA ARG A 39 -0.77 9.36 -2.34
C ARG A 39 0.36 10.02 -1.54
N THR A 40 0.01 10.58 -0.38
CA THR A 40 0.97 11.23 0.52
C THR A 40 2.01 10.22 1.04
N LEU A 41 1.55 9.05 1.48
CA LEU A 41 2.44 8.01 2.01
C LEU A 41 3.34 7.39 0.92
N VAL A 42 2.84 7.21 -0.31
CA VAL A 42 3.68 6.78 -1.45
C VAL A 42 4.76 7.82 -1.75
N THR A 43 4.42 9.10 -1.68
CA THR A 43 5.38 10.20 -1.88
C THR A 43 6.47 10.17 -0.80
N LEU A 44 6.08 9.99 0.47
CA LEU A 44 7.04 9.81 1.57
C LEU A 44 7.94 8.60 1.35
N ALA A 45 7.37 7.44 0.99
CA ALA A 45 8.12 6.21 0.73
C ALA A 45 9.22 6.42 -0.31
N ARG A 46 8.88 7.08 -1.43
CA ARG A 46 9.85 7.42 -2.48
C ARG A 46 10.97 8.32 -1.95
N SER A 47 10.64 9.34 -1.17
CA SER A 47 11.63 10.28 -0.61
C SER A 47 12.62 9.61 0.34
N ILE A 48 12.21 8.54 1.04
CA ILE A 48 13.09 7.78 1.94
C ILE A 48 13.71 6.54 1.28
N GLY A 49 13.48 6.32 -0.03
CA GLY A 49 14.02 5.17 -0.76
C GLY A 49 13.29 3.83 -0.52
N ALA A 50 12.14 3.84 0.13
CA ALA A 50 11.35 2.64 0.41
C ALA A 50 10.39 2.28 -0.74
N ARG A 51 10.19 0.99 -0.99
CA ARG A 51 9.18 0.47 -1.93
C ARG A 51 7.87 0.15 -1.23
N VAL A 52 6.75 0.46 -1.86
CA VAL A 52 5.42 0.21 -1.30
C VAL A 52 4.86 -1.12 -1.83
N ILE A 53 4.23 -1.89 -0.94
CA ILE A 53 3.41 -3.07 -1.23
C ILE A 53 1.97 -2.77 -0.81
N ALA A 54 1.04 -2.73 -1.76
CA ALA A 54 -0.39 -2.62 -1.46
C ALA A 54 -1.00 -4.02 -1.22
N GLU A 55 -1.56 -4.24 -0.02
CA GLU A 55 -2.19 -5.50 0.35
C GLU A 55 -3.72 -5.40 0.35
N GLY A 56 -4.39 -6.50 0.02
CA GLY A 56 -5.85 -6.56 0.04
C GLY A 56 -6.52 -6.00 -1.20
N ILE A 57 -5.85 -6.05 -2.36
CA ILE A 57 -6.46 -5.64 -3.64
C ILE A 57 -7.50 -6.71 -4.04
N GLU A 58 -8.78 -6.36 -4.02
CA GLU A 58 -9.88 -7.29 -4.31
C GLU A 58 -10.62 -6.97 -5.62
N SER A 59 -10.38 -5.80 -6.20
CA SER A 59 -11.01 -5.36 -7.44
C SER A 59 -10.03 -4.74 -8.45
N HIS A 60 -10.45 -4.72 -9.72
CA HIS A 60 -9.71 -4.05 -10.78
C HIS A 60 -9.58 -2.53 -10.52
N SER A 61 -10.61 -1.87 -10.00
CA SER A 61 -10.56 -0.43 -9.73
C SER A 61 -9.60 -0.07 -8.61
N GLU A 62 -9.52 -0.88 -7.54
CA GLU A 62 -8.48 -0.73 -6.51
C GLU A 62 -7.09 -0.93 -7.09
N PHE A 63 -6.90 -1.96 -7.94
CA PHE A 63 -5.63 -2.22 -8.62
C PHE A 63 -5.18 -1.04 -9.49
N GLU A 64 -6.06 -0.53 -10.35
CA GLU A 64 -5.74 0.62 -11.19
C GLU A 64 -5.42 1.86 -10.35
N THR A 65 -6.19 2.09 -9.28
CA THR A 65 -5.95 3.21 -8.37
C THR A 65 -4.55 3.15 -7.75
N VAL A 66 -4.15 2.01 -7.19
CA VAL A 66 -2.81 1.89 -6.57
C VAL A 66 -1.68 1.90 -7.60
N ARG A 67 -1.91 1.34 -8.80
CA ARG A 67 -0.98 1.40 -9.93
C ARG A 67 -0.73 2.84 -10.36
N ASP A 68 -1.79 3.65 -10.48
CA ASP A 68 -1.72 5.03 -10.94
C ASP A 68 -1.12 5.97 -9.88
N LEU A 69 -1.26 5.62 -8.59
CA LEU A 69 -0.47 6.24 -7.51
C LEU A 69 1.04 5.88 -7.59
N GLY A 70 1.39 4.90 -8.43
CA GLY A 70 2.73 4.38 -8.67
C GLY A 70 3.25 3.54 -7.50
N VAL A 71 2.38 2.70 -6.94
CA VAL A 71 2.75 1.59 -6.06
C VAL A 71 3.32 0.46 -6.92
N PRO A 72 4.59 0.04 -6.70
CA PRO A 72 5.26 -0.92 -7.58
C PRO A 72 4.88 -2.39 -7.33
N LEU A 73 4.33 -2.72 -6.14
CA LEU A 73 4.06 -4.09 -5.71
C LEU A 73 2.63 -4.21 -5.16
N GLY A 74 1.94 -5.28 -5.49
CA GLY A 74 0.57 -5.53 -5.02
C GLY A 74 0.35 -6.98 -4.62
N GLN A 75 -0.50 -7.18 -3.61
CA GLN A 75 -0.99 -8.48 -3.16
C GLN A 75 -2.50 -8.40 -2.92
N GLY A 76 -3.25 -9.38 -3.41
CA GLY A 76 -4.67 -9.48 -3.12
C GLY A 76 -5.36 -10.49 -4.04
N TYR A 77 -6.60 -10.87 -3.70
CA TYR A 77 -7.34 -11.90 -4.42
C TYR A 77 -7.65 -11.54 -5.87
N TYR A 78 -7.64 -10.25 -6.22
CA TYR A 78 -7.73 -9.82 -7.61
C TYR A 78 -6.49 -10.23 -8.43
N LEU A 79 -5.31 -10.24 -7.81
CA LEU A 79 -4.05 -10.58 -8.47
C LEU A 79 -3.79 -12.08 -8.46
N ALA A 80 -3.90 -12.71 -7.30
CA ALA A 80 -3.76 -14.14 -7.12
C ALA A 80 -4.38 -14.56 -5.77
N ARG A 81 -5.02 -15.72 -5.74
CA ARG A 81 -5.45 -16.34 -4.49
C ARG A 81 -4.31 -17.19 -3.90
N PRO A 82 -4.25 -17.35 -2.58
CA PRO A 82 -3.32 -18.29 -1.96
C PRO A 82 -3.56 -19.71 -2.50
N GLU A 83 -2.48 -20.36 -2.92
CA GLU A 83 -2.48 -21.72 -3.44
C GLU A 83 -1.38 -22.52 -2.73
N VAL A 84 -1.60 -23.83 -2.57
CA VAL A 84 -0.69 -24.71 -1.82
C VAL A 84 0.71 -24.76 -2.47
N CYS A 85 0.76 -24.72 -3.80
CA CYS A 85 1.98 -24.60 -4.58
C CYS A 85 1.82 -23.45 -5.59
N PRO A 86 2.36 -22.25 -5.31
CA PRO A 86 2.34 -21.14 -6.25
C PRO A 86 3.11 -21.48 -7.53
N ALA A 87 2.62 -20.96 -8.67
CA ALA A 87 3.25 -21.11 -9.99
C ALA A 87 4.55 -20.31 -10.13
#